data_AF-A0A1H7PS41-F1
#
_entry.id   AF-A0A1H7PS41-F1
#
_cell.length_a   1.000
_cell.length_b   1.000
_cell.length_c   1.000
_cell.angle_alpha   90.00
_cell.angle_beta   90.00
_cell.angle_gamma   90.00
#
_symmetry.space_group_name_H-M   'P 1'
#
loop_
_entity.id
_entity.type
_entity.pdbx_description
1 polymer ?
#
loop_
_entity_poly.entity_id
_entity_poly.type
_entity_poly.pdbx_seq_one_letter_code
_entity_poly.pdbx_strand_id
1 'polypeptide(L)'
;MSIASNVILENTRLGTTRTKLRNKLTDYNIWWDNSLTIFELAERLLMMFGVTISSIVKSTIITLGGFEYSVTLHDSGVPVDWWINGTHSVVRTDSNGKSAVTVQYVQDATGTVVCKVGKKEAINVNYTCVPFVSFSDYAWDYNTGSYDIVKYPTSISHTFNIGDVNYSEVYNLAKEVGSSSVVMAIPKVYSSGIGGTNGIHMKVAVYQKKDSNQGWGDAIALVNSKSLSHYRDTKILELGAYPSKKGLKYSLSDHVVRDLDVSSGQLTLDSQLYYFDLYYDNGYVKATIRAGSSSIYSYEADISDELTFDTFYPAVMIYDAGGHIQFESIEVEPWTHEVENNE
;
A
#
# COMPACT_ATOMS: atom_id res chain seq x y z
N MET A 1 -20.16 -17.08 -55.94
CA MET A 1 -19.30 -16.98 -54.75
C MET A 1 -20.06 -17.53 -53.56
N SER A 2 -19.50 -18.49 -52.81
CA SER A 2 -20.17 -19.07 -51.63
C SER A 2 -20.03 -18.14 -50.42
N ILE A 3 -21.01 -18.17 -49.51
CA ILE A 3 -21.02 -17.39 -48.27
C ILE A 3 -19.71 -17.58 -47.48
N ALA A 4 -19.18 -18.81 -47.45
CA ALA A 4 -17.89 -19.12 -46.81
C ALA A 4 -16.71 -18.36 -47.42
N SER A 5 -16.69 -18.15 -48.74
CA SER A 5 -15.62 -17.42 -49.43
C SER A 5 -15.66 -15.92 -49.11
N ASN A 6 -16.86 -15.34 -48.95
CA ASN A 6 -17.03 -13.94 -48.52
C ASN A 6 -16.60 -13.74 -47.05
N VAL A 7 -16.92 -14.68 -46.16
CA VAL A 7 -16.52 -14.62 -44.74
C VAL A 7 -15.00 -14.69 -44.59
N ILE A 8 -14.32 -15.55 -45.36
CA ILE A 8 -12.85 -15.65 -45.32
C ILE A 8 -12.20 -14.37 -45.86
N LEU A 9 -12.73 -13.81 -46.96
CA LEU A 9 -12.21 -12.58 -47.56
C LEU A 9 -12.37 -11.38 -46.61
N GLU A 10 -13.52 -11.28 -45.94
CA GLU A 10 -13.82 -10.20 -45.00
C GLU A 10 -12.96 -10.31 -43.74
N ASN A 11 -12.79 -11.51 -43.17
CA ASN A 11 -11.87 -11.73 -42.05
C ASN A 11 -10.41 -11.40 -42.41
N THR A 12 -9.97 -11.73 -43.63
CA THR A 12 -8.62 -11.39 -44.11
C THR A 12 -8.44 -9.88 -44.27
N ARG A 13 -9.47 -9.18 -44.77
CA ARG A 13 -9.48 -7.71 -44.89
C ARG A 13 -9.47 -7.04 -43.52
N LEU A 14 -10.28 -7.50 -42.58
CA LEU A 14 -10.29 -7.01 -41.20
C LEU A 14 -8.94 -7.22 -40.53
N GLY A 15 -8.29 -8.38 -40.73
CA GLY A 15 -6.94 -8.64 -40.25
C GLY A 15 -5.89 -7.65 -40.82
N THR A 16 -5.95 -7.38 -42.13
CA THR A 16 -5.06 -6.43 -42.79
C THR A 16 -5.27 -4.99 -42.28
N THR A 17 -6.52 -4.57 -42.14
CA THR A 17 -6.88 -3.24 -41.61
C THR A 17 -6.44 -3.10 -40.15
N ARG A 18 -6.59 -4.16 -39.34
CA ARG A 18 -6.13 -4.22 -37.96
C ARG A 18 -4.63 -3.98 -37.87
N THR A 19 -3.83 -4.65 -38.70
CA THR A 19 -2.37 -4.44 -38.78
C THR A 19 -2.02 -3.02 -39.20
N LYS A 20 -2.73 -2.44 -40.19
CA LYS A 20 -2.50 -1.04 -40.61
C LYS A 20 -2.81 -0.04 -39.50
N LEU A 21 -3.91 -0.22 -38.77
CA LEU A 21 -4.28 0.62 -37.63
C LEU A 21 -3.21 0.53 -36.54
N ARG A 22 -2.77 -0.68 -36.19
CA ARG A 22 -1.69 -0.91 -35.21
C ARG A 22 -0.39 -0.22 -35.60
N ASN A 23 0.08 -0.41 -36.83
CA ASN A 23 1.28 0.26 -37.32
C ASN A 23 1.13 1.78 -37.24
N LYS A 24 -0.04 2.30 -37.62
CA LYS A 24 -0.31 3.73 -37.56
C LYS A 24 -0.36 4.25 -36.12
N LEU A 25 -0.92 3.49 -35.18
CA LEU A 25 -0.89 3.83 -33.75
C LEU A 25 0.55 3.81 -33.22
N THR A 26 1.36 2.81 -33.59
CA THR A 26 2.80 2.75 -33.28
C THR A 26 3.56 3.96 -33.82
N ASP A 27 3.32 4.35 -35.08
CA ASP A 27 3.99 5.48 -35.73
C ASP A 27 3.75 6.80 -34.98
N TYR A 28 2.58 6.94 -34.35
CA TYR A 28 2.20 8.11 -33.56
C TYR A 28 2.41 7.92 -32.05
N ASN A 29 3.10 6.84 -31.64
CA ASN A 29 3.37 6.47 -30.25
C ASN A 29 2.09 6.31 -29.38
N ILE A 30 0.96 5.99 -30.02
CA ILE A 30 -0.33 5.73 -29.39
C ILE A 30 -0.39 4.25 -29.02
N TRP A 31 -0.70 3.96 -27.75
CA TRP A 31 -0.71 2.59 -27.24
C TRP A 31 -1.84 1.75 -27.83
N TRP A 32 -1.53 0.49 -28.12
CA TRP A 32 -2.48 -0.52 -28.58
C TRP A 32 -2.06 -1.90 -28.08
N ASP A 33 -3.03 -2.80 -27.99
CA ASP A 33 -2.83 -4.21 -27.67
C ASP A 33 -3.49 -5.11 -28.73
N ASN A 34 -3.01 -6.35 -28.80
CA ASN A 34 -3.50 -7.37 -29.71
C ASN A 34 -4.94 -7.82 -29.42
N SER A 35 -5.40 -7.67 -28.18
CA SER A 35 -6.76 -7.99 -27.73
C SER A 35 -7.84 -7.03 -28.26
N LEU A 36 -7.44 -5.83 -28.70
CA LEU A 36 -8.39 -4.79 -29.11
C LEU A 36 -9.12 -5.13 -30.41
N THR A 37 -10.42 -4.82 -30.41
CA THR A 37 -11.28 -4.86 -31.59
C THR A 37 -10.88 -3.81 -32.60
N ILE A 38 -11.32 -3.99 -33.85
CA ILE A 38 -11.04 -3.03 -34.92
C ILE A 38 -11.65 -1.65 -34.67
N PHE A 39 -12.78 -1.58 -33.97
CA PHE A 39 -13.44 -0.31 -33.63
C PHE A 39 -12.68 0.44 -32.55
N GLU A 40 -12.21 -0.25 -31.51
CA GLU A 40 -11.35 0.34 -30.47
C GLU A 40 -10.01 0.83 -31.05
N LEU A 41 -9.43 0.09 -32.00
CA LEU A 41 -8.23 0.52 -32.72
C LEU A 41 -8.47 1.76 -33.59
N ALA A 42 -9.63 1.85 -34.24
CA ALA A 42 -10.00 3.00 -35.06
C ALA A 42 -10.33 4.23 -34.20
N GLU A 43 -10.99 4.05 -33.07
CA GLU A 43 -11.28 5.10 -32.09
C GLU A 43 -9.99 5.67 -31.49
N ARG A 44 -9.02 4.80 -31.15
CA ARG A 44 -7.68 5.24 -30.72
C ARG A 44 -6.92 6.00 -31.79
N LEU A 45 -7.16 5.71 -33.07
CA LEU A 45 -6.52 6.46 -34.16
C LEU A 45 -6.94 7.92 -34.17
N LEU A 46 -8.14 8.25 -33.66
CA LEU A 46 -8.58 9.63 -33.49
C LEU A 46 -7.68 10.42 -32.53
N MET A 47 -6.92 9.75 -31.66
CA MET A 47 -5.91 10.39 -30.79
C MET A 47 -4.80 11.08 -31.59
N MET A 48 -4.57 10.69 -32.86
CA MET A 48 -3.63 11.36 -33.77
C MET A 48 -4.01 12.82 -34.06
N PHE A 49 -5.28 13.18 -33.91
CA PHE A 49 -5.82 14.48 -34.32
C PHE A 49 -6.22 15.40 -33.16
N GLY A 50 -6.04 14.97 -31.91
CA GLY A 50 -6.49 15.75 -30.76
C GLY A 50 -5.80 15.49 -29.42
N VAL A 51 -4.87 14.53 -29.31
CA VAL A 51 -4.27 14.21 -28.02
C VAL A 51 -2.78 14.55 -28.00
N THR A 52 -2.43 15.64 -27.31
CA THR A 52 -1.03 15.88 -26.94
C THR A 52 -0.71 15.03 -25.71
N ILE A 53 -0.08 13.86 -25.92
CA ILE A 53 0.55 13.09 -24.83
C ILE A 53 1.71 13.95 -24.32
N SER A 54 1.44 14.73 -23.27
CA SER A 54 2.37 15.73 -22.76
C SER A 54 3.28 15.18 -21.66
N SER A 55 2.96 14.03 -21.07
CA SER A 55 3.76 13.43 -19.99
C SER A 55 3.56 11.92 -19.90
N ILE A 56 4.66 11.17 -19.82
CA ILE A 56 4.68 9.74 -19.47
C ILE A 56 5.30 9.66 -18.08
N VAL A 57 4.57 9.12 -17.11
CA VAL A 57 5.12 8.83 -15.79
C VAL A 57 5.64 7.41 -15.81
N LYS A 58 6.96 7.25 -15.67
CA LYS A 58 7.64 5.96 -15.57
C LYS A 58 7.93 5.68 -14.10
N SER A 59 7.59 4.48 -13.62
CA SER A 59 8.04 3.97 -12.32
C SER A 59 9.06 2.87 -12.54
N THR A 60 10.16 2.88 -11.77
CA THR A 60 11.10 1.75 -11.68
C THR A 60 10.74 0.77 -10.56
N ILE A 61 9.72 1.10 -9.76
CA ILE A 61 9.22 0.25 -8.69
C ILE A 61 8.01 -0.48 -9.26
N ILE A 62 8.17 -1.81 -9.42
CA ILE A 62 7.15 -2.72 -9.92
C ILE A 62 6.60 -3.46 -8.71
N THR A 63 5.35 -3.24 -8.39
CA THR A 63 4.57 -4.14 -7.52
C THR A 63 3.34 -4.60 -8.27
N LEU A 64 3.12 -5.91 -8.26
CA LEU A 64 1.85 -6.51 -8.67
C LEU A 64 0.78 -5.94 -7.72
N GLY A 65 -0.19 -5.20 -8.27
CA GLY A 65 -1.17 -4.46 -7.47
C GLY A 65 -1.57 -3.09 -8.00
N GLY A 66 -0.68 -2.45 -8.74
CA GLY A 66 -0.86 -1.04 -9.12
C GLY A 66 -0.59 -0.08 -7.97
N PHE A 67 -0.34 1.17 -8.30
CA PHE A 67 -0.28 2.28 -7.35
C PHE A 67 -1.49 3.17 -7.58
N GLU A 68 -2.07 3.74 -6.53
CA GLU A 68 -3.02 4.85 -6.69
C GLU A 68 -2.27 6.13 -7.06
N TYR A 69 -2.55 6.65 -8.25
CA TYR A 69 -2.13 7.96 -8.68
C TYR A 69 -3.28 8.96 -8.52
N SER A 70 -3.04 10.15 -7.96
CA SER A 70 -4.03 11.23 -7.91
C SER A 70 -3.62 12.37 -8.83
N VAL A 71 -4.27 12.48 -10.00
CA VAL A 71 -4.13 13.66 -10.85
C VAL A 71 -4.91 14.80 -10.19
N THR A 72 -4.26 15.87 -9.70
CA THR A 72 -4.97 17.07 -9.25
C THR A 72 -5.00 18.11 -10.37
N LEU A 73 -6.17 18.26 -10.99
CA LEU A 73 -6.39 19.32 -11.99
C LEU A 73 -6.65 20.66 -11.30
N HIS A 74 -6.27 21.75 -11.96
CA HIS A 74 -6.70 23.10 -11.62
C HIS A 74 -7.35 23.68 -12.86
N ASP A 75 -8.68 23.66 -12.94
CA ASP A 75 -9.40 24.32 -14.05
C ASP A 75 -10.79 24.82 -13.65
N SER A 76 -11.25 25.87 -14.34
CA SER A 76 -12.46 26.64 -14.06
C SER A 76 -13.75 25.99 -14.58
N GLY A 77 -14.06 24.77 -14.13
CA GLY A 77 -15.41 24.19 -14.24
C GLY A 77 -15.81 23.60 -15.60
N VAL A 78 -14.86 23.20 -16.44
CA VAL A 78 -15.13 22.55 -17.73
C VAL A 78 -14.96 21.02 -17.62
N PRO A 79 -15.90 20.19 -18.10
CA PRO A 79 -15.70 18.75 -18.20
C PRO A 79 -14.59 18.43 -19.21
N VAL A 80 -13.62 17.60 -18.80
CA VAL A 80 -12.48 17.23 -19.65
C VAL A 80 -12.65 15.77 -20.07
N ASP A 81 -12.50 15.50 -21.37
CA ASP A 81 -12.44 14.15 -21.94
C ASP A 81 -11.03 13.56 -21.71
N TRP A 82 -10.97 12.44 -20.97
CA TRP A 82 -9.73 11.72 -20.69
C TRP A 82 -9.72 10.35 -21.34
N TRP A 83 -8.52 9.92 -21.71
CA TRP A 83 -8.23 8.53 -22.06
C TRP A 83 -7.20 7.98 -21.10
N ILE A 84 -7.66 6.98 -20.34
CA ILE A 84 -6.91 6.31 -19.28
C ILE A 84 -6.74 4.87 -19.73
N ASN A 85 -5.51 4.45 -20.04
CA ASN A 85 -5.25 3.11 -20.59
C ASN A 85 -6.14 2.71 -21.78
N GLY A 86 -6.51 3.69 -22.61
CA GLY A 86 -7.36 3.48 -23.78
C GLY A 86 -8.86 3.36 -23.49
N THR A 87 -9.28 3.51 -22.23
CA THR A 87 -10.68 3.68 -21.85
C THR A 87 -11.01 5.17 -21.79
N HIS A 88 -12.07 5.58 -22.48
CA HIS A 88 -12.57 6.95 -22.43
C HIS A 88 -13.32 7.19 -21.11
N SER A 89 -13.07 8.33 -20.48
CA SER A 89 -13.78 8.76 -19.28
C SER A 89 -13.92 10.27 -19.26
N VAL A 90 -15.13 10.74 -18.95
CA VAL A 90 -15.41 12.17 -18.75
C VAL A 90 -15.17 12.49 -17.29
N VAL A 91 -14.19 13.33 -17.01
CA VAL A 91 -13.82 13.72 -15.64
C VAL A 91 -14.24 15.16 -15.43
N ARG A 92 -14.94 15.43 -14.33
CA ARG A 92 -15.45 16.76 -13.98
C ARG A 92 -14.68 17.32 -12.80
N THR A 93 -14.34 18.60 -12.85
CA THR A 93 -13.80 19.33 -11.70
C THR A 93 -14.89 19.58 -10.67
N ASP A 94 -14.53 19.42 -9.40
CA ASP A 94 -15.36 19.74 -8.26
C ASP A 94 -15.50 21.26 -8.10
N SER A 95 -16.26 21.69 -7.09
CA SER A 95 -16.50 23.11 -6.79
C SER A 95 -15.25 23.91 -6.44
N ASN A 96 -14.11 23.24 -6.20
CA ASN A 96 -12.82 23.86 -5.90
C ASN A 96 -11.87 23.85 -7.11
N GLY A 97 -12.38 23.48 -8.30
CA GLY A 97 -11.61 23.38 -9.54
C GLY A 97 -10.68 22.17 -9.58
N LYS A 98 -10.90 21.17 -8.72
CA LYS A 98 -10.08 19.95 -8.60
C LYS A 98 -10.83 18.73 -9.12
N SER A 99 -10.14 17.85 -9.83
CA SER A 99 -10.60 16.48 -10.06
C SER A 99 -9.54 15.54 -9.56
N ALA A 100 -9.92 14.31 -9.20
CA ALA A 100 -9.02 13.19 -8.97
C ALA A 100 -9.51 11.98 -9.78
N VAL A 101 -8.57 11.20 -10.30
CA VAL A 101 -8.82 9.98 -11.07
C VAL A 101 -7.75 8.96 -10.71
N THR A 102 -8.20 7.75 -10.38
CA THR A 102 -7.34 6.57 -10.20
C THR A 102 -7.07 5.93 -11.56
N VAL A 103 -5.80 5.63 -11.86
CA VAL A 103 -5.37 5.02 -13.12
C VAL A 103 -4.60 3.73 -12.85
N GLN A 104 -4.99 2.64 -13.51
CA GLN A 104 -4.20 1.39 -13.48
C GLN A 104 -2.92 1.53 -14.32
N TYR A 105 -1.92 0.68 -14.13
CA TYR A 105 -0.71 0.70 -14.98
C TYR A 105 -0.80 -0.29 -16.15
N VAL A 106 -0.06 0.00 -17.22
CA VAL A 106 0.21 -0.94 -18.32
C VAL A 106 1.72 -1.13 -18.49
N GLN A 107 2.17 -2.34 -18.83
CA GLN A 107 3.55 -2.53 -19.28
C GLN A 107 3.73 -1.94 -20.67
N ASP A 108 4.78 -1.14 -20.86
CA ASP A 108 5.23 -0.76 -22.20
C ASP A 108 6.00 -1.89 -22.88
N ALA A 109 6.39 -1.68 -24.14
CA ALA A 109 7.09 -2.68 -24.94
C ALA A 109 8.48 -3.08 -24.39
N THR A 110 9.00 -2.36 -23.39
CA THR A 110 10.27 -2.65 -22.71
C THR A 110 10.07 -3.40 -21.39
N GLY A 111 8.82 -3.72 -21.03
CA GLY A 111 8.46 -4.28 -19.72
C GLY A 111 8.39 -3.24 -18.60
N THR A 112 8.57 -1.95 -18.92
CA THR A 112 8.48 -0.87 -17.93
C THR A 112 7.02 -0.58 -17.64
N VAL A 113 6.66 -0.53 -16.36
CA VAL A 113 5.31 -0.20 -15.92
C VAL A 113 5.08 1.31 -16.10
N VAL A 114 4.12 1.68 -16.96
CA VAL A 114 3.83 3.07 -17.33
C VAL A 114 2.35 3.38 -17.16
N CYS A 115 2.06 4.63 -16.81
CA CYS A 115 0.73 5.20 -16.90
C CYS A 115 0.72 6.20 -18.05
N LYS A 116 -0.23 6.04 -18.98
CA LYS A 116 -0.39 6.92 -20.14
C LYS A 116 -1.66 7.73 -19.97
N VAL A 117 -1.49 9.04 -19.87
CA VAL A 117 -2.61 9.97 -19.71
C VAL A 117 -2.64 10.93 -20.89
N GLY A 118 -3.78 10.98 -21.59
CA GLY A 118 -4.00 11.85 -22.75
C GLY A 118 -5.25 12.73 -22.57
N LYS A 119 -5.21 13.92 -23.17
CA LYS A 119 -6.31 14.91 -23.15
C LYS A 119 -6.60 15.44 -24.55
N LYS A 120 -7.85 15.84 -24.80
CA LYS A 120 -8.28 16.45 -26.08
C LYS A 120 -7.92 17.94 -26.22
N GLU A 121 -7.71 18.67 -25.11
CA GLU A 121 -7.46 20.12 -25.11
C GLU A 121 -6.26 20.53 -24.24
N ALA A 122 -5.60 21.63 -24.59
CA ALA A 122 -4.36 22.11 -23.95
C ALA A 122 -4.59 22.81 -22.59
N ILE A 123 -4.84 22.05 -21.52
CA ILE A 123 -4.94 22.57 -20.13
C ILE A 123 -3.61 22.37 -19.37
N ASN A 124 -3.21 23.30 -18.49
CA ASN A 124 -2.07 23.07 -17.60
C ASN A 124 -2.43 22.06 -16.52
N VAL A 125 -1.69 20.95 -16.44
CA VAL A 125 -1.93 19.87 -15.48
C VAL A 125 -0.73 19.75 -14.56
N ASN A 126 -0.98 19.77 -13.26
CA ASN A 126 -0.01 19.34 -12.26
C ASN A 126 -0.33 17.89 -11.89
N TYR A 127 0.73 17.11 -11.84
CA TYR A 127 0.70 15.67 -11.70
C TYR A 127 1.30 15.34 -10.32
N THR A 128 0.52 14.82 -9.38
CA THR A 128 1.03 14.34 -8.09
C THR A 128 0.94 12.82 -8.02
N CYS A 129 2.05 12.14 -8.27
CA CYS A 129 2.17 10.74 -7.86
C CYS A 129 2.32 10.74 -6.35
N VAL A 130 1.45 10.06 -5.61
CA VAL A 130 1.80 9.64 -4.25
C VAL A 130 2.21 8.17 -4.39
N PRO A 131 3.48 7.89 -4.77
CA PRO A 131 3.94 6.52 -4.82
C PRO A 131 3.72 5.91 -3.43
N PHE A 132 3.20 4.68 -3.39
CA PHE A 132 3.43 3.86 -2.22
C PHE A 132 4.93 3.55 -2.19
N VAL A 133 5.68 4.43 -1.56
CA VAL A 133 7.14 4.37 -1.48
C VAL A 133 7.50 3.19 -0.61
N SER A 134 8.27 2.24 -1.13
CA SER A 134 8.88 1.21 -0.28
C SER A 134 9.82 1.88 0.72
N PHE A 135 9.78 1.44 1.96
CA PHE A 135 10.62 1.93 3.04
C PHE A 135 11.41 0.77 3.61
N SER A 136 12.73 0.94 3.70
CA SER A 136 13.58 0.03 4.45
C SER A 136 14.52 0.85 5.30
N ASP A 137 14.73 0.37 6.52
CA ASP A 137 15.61 1.01 7.47
C ASP A 137 16.16 -0.04 8.43
N TYR A 138 17.44 0.11 8.78
CA TYR A 138 18.17 -0.77 9.67
C TYR A 138 18.82 0.04 10.78
N ALA A 139 18.80 -0.48 12.00
CA ALA A 139 19.32 0.24 13.16
C ALA A 139 20.80 0.59 13.06
N TRP A 140 21.60 -0.22 12.35
CA TRP A 140 23.03 0.03 12.08
C TRP A 140 23.28 1.23 11.15
N ASP A 141 22.25 1.78 10.50
CA ASP A 141 22.33 3.05 9.77
C ASP A 141 22.29 4.27 10.72
N TYR A 142 22.08 4.03 12.02
CA TYR A 142 22.06 5.00 13.11
C TYR A 142 21.11 6.20 12.91
N ASN A 143 19.99 5.99 12.20
CA ASN A 143 19.09 7.07 11.80
C ASN A 143 17.68 6.96 12.42
N THR A 144 17.55 7.34 13.69
CA THR A 144 16.22 7.48 14.33
C THR A 144 15.39 8.61 13.73
N GLY A 145 16.00 9.50 12.93
CA GLY A 145 15.36 10.63 12.27
C GLY A 145 14.36 10.23 11.17
N SER A 146 14.35 8.97 10.74
CA SER A 146 13.43 8.42 9.74
C SER A 146 11.99 8.23 10.23
N TYR A 147 11.73 8.37 11.52
CA TYR A 147 10.42 8.07 12.13
C TYR A 147 9.75 9.29 12.75
N ASP A 148 8.43 9.36 12.59
CA ASP A 148 7.55 10.19 13.40
C ASP A 148 7.16 9.38 14.65
N ILE A 149 7.37 9.98 15.83
CA ILE A 149 6.94 9.38 17.09
C ILE A 149 5.59 9.95 17.50
N VAL A 150 4.56 9.09 17.46
CA VAL A 150 3.21 9.40 17.91
C VAL A 150 3.03 8.88 19.33
N LYS A 151 2.37 9.67 20.19
CA LYS A 151 2.24 9.35 21.62
C LYS A 151 0.85 9.68 22.12
N TYR A 152 0.36 8.86 23.04
CA TYR A 152 -0.77 9.19 23.87
C TYR A 152 -0.53 8.76 25.33
N PRO A 153 -0.88 9.59 26.33
CA PRO A 153 -1.18 11.02 26.17
C PRO A 153 0.04 11.75 25.59
N THR A 154 -0.15 12.90 24.94
CA THR A 154 0.96 13.61 24.28
C THR A 154 2.09 13.99 25.24
N SER A 155 1.77 14.10 26.53
CA SER A 155 2.69 14.40 27.63
C SER A 155 3.54 13.21 28.09
N ILE A 156 3.29 11.98 27.63
CA ILE A 156 4.05 10.82 28.12
C ILE A 156 5.54 10.92 27.74
N SER A 157 6.36 10.51 28.69
CA SER A 157 7.80 10.31 28.52
C SER A 157 8.08 9.10 27.63
N HIS A 158 9.01 9.27 26.70
CA HIS A 158 9.45 8.21 25.81
C HIS A 158 10.93 8.41 25.48
N THR A 159 11.57 7.34 25.04
CA THR A 159 12.91 7.35 24.46
C THR A 159 12.88 6.63 23.13
N PHE A 160 13.58 7.18 22.14
CA PHE A 160 13.83 6.51 20.88
C PHE A 160 15.29 6.73 20.47
N ASN A 161 16.09 5.68 20.60
CA ASN A 161 17.53 5.70 20.40
C ASN A 161 17.99 4.41 19.72
N ILE A 162 19.28 4.36 19.38
CA ILE A 162 19.95 3.12 18.99
C ILE A 162 20.62 2.53 20.23
N GLY A 163 20.46 1.24 20.43
CA GLY A 163 21.18 0.45 21.42
C GLY A 163 21.68 -0.85 20.80
N ASP A 164 22.23 -1.74 21.64
CA ASP A 164 22.78 -3.01 21.17
C ASP A 164 22.12 -4.19 21.91
N VAL A 165 21.78 -5.25 21.17
CA VAL A 165 21.31 -6.53 21.71
C VAL A 165 22.05 -7.64 20.98
N ASN A 166 22.73 -8.52 21.74
CA ASN A 166 23.47 -9.66 21.17
C ASN A 166 24.42 -9.31 20.02
N TYR A 167 25.14 -8.19 20.13
CA TYR A 167 26.07 -7.68 19.11
C TYR A 167 25.40 -7.17 17.81
N SER A 168 24.08 -7.01 17.80
CA SER A 168 23.34 -6.28 16.75
C SER A 168 22.90 -4.91 17.25
N GLU A 169 23.05 -3.88 16.43
CA GLU A 169 22.37 -2.60 16.64
C GLU A 169 20.85 -2.77 16.53
N VAL A 170 20.10 -2.11 17.42
CA VAL A 170 18.64 -2.12 17.44
C VAL A 170 18.09 -0.71 17.65
N TYR A 171 17.00 -0.41 16.97
CA TYR A 171 16.11 0.67 17.33
C TYR A 171 15.44 0.33 18.66
N ASN A 172 15.51 1.24 19.61
CA ASN A 172 15.09 1.04 21.00
C ASN A 172 14.02 2.08 21.33
N LEU A 173 12.75 1.70 21.16
CA LEU A 173 11.60 2.56 21.46
C LEU A 173 11.05 2.18 22.83
N ALA A 174 11.03 3.10 23.78
CA ALA A 174 10.51 2.84 25.12
C ALA A 174 9.63 3.97 25.63
N LYS A 175 8.74 3.63 26.57
CA LYS A 175 7.83 4.55 27.26
C LYS A 175 7.70 4.20 28.72
N GLU A 176 7.11 5.11 29.50
CA GLU A 176 6.72 4.79 30.87
C GLU A 176 5.71 3.62 30.90
N VAL A 177 5.93 2.67 31.81
CA VAL A 177 5.08 1.47 31.97
C VAL A 177 3.77 1.87 32.63
N GLY A 178 2.71 2.02 31.82
CA GLY A 178 1.38 2.37 32.29
C GLY A 178 0.29 2.06 31.26
N SER A 179 -0.81 1.43 31.71
CA SER A 179 -1.85 0.83 30.86
C SER A 179 -2.67 1.80 30.01
N SER A 180 -2.59 3.11 30.27
CA SER A 180 -3.36 4.15 29.58
C SER A 180 -2.57 4.88 28.48
N SER A 181 -1.47 4.29 28.02
CA SER A 181 -0.54 4.97 27.12
C SER A 181 -0.06 4.12 25.95
N VAL A 182 0.28 4.81 24.86
CA VAL A 182 0.86 4.22 23.65
C VAL A 182 1.96 5.12 23.11
N VAL A 183 3.00 4.50 22.56
CA VAL A 183 4.01 5.17 21.75
C VAL A 183 4.17 4.35 20.46
N MET A 184 4.16 5.04 19.32
CA MET A 184 4.25 4.44 17.99
C MET A 184 5.37 5.11 17.20
N ALA A 185 6.20 4.32 16.54
CA ALA A 185 7.13 4.80 15.52
C ALA A 185 6.54 4.53 14.13
N ILE A 186 6.31 5.59 13.36
CA ILE A 186 5.76 5.54 12.00
C ILE A 186 6.82 6.08 11.04
N PRO A 187 7.19 5.37 9.96
CA PRO A 187 8.12 5.90 8.97
C PRO A 187 7.63 7.24 8.38
N LYS A 188 8.49 8.26 8.35
CA LYS A 188 8.16 9.63 7.88
C LYS A 188 7.72 9.69 6.43
N VAL A 189 8.17 8.74 5.62
CA VAL A 189 7.72 8.61 4.22
C VAL A 189 6.21 8.41 4.13
N TYR A 190 5.59 7.84 5.17
CA TYR A 190 4.14 7.69 5.32
C TYR A 190 3.54 8.79 6.20
N SER A 191 4.15 10.00 6.20
CA SER A 191 3.66 11.17 6.93
C SER A 191 2.17 11.45 6.67
N SER A 192 1.75 11.26 5.41
CA SER A 192 0.39 11.54 4.89
C SER A 192 -0.55 10.33 4.85
N GLY A 193 -0.08 9.14 5.26
CA GLY A 193 -0.87 7.90 5.26
C GLY A 193 -0.90 7.18 3.91
N ILE A 194 -1.39 5.94 3.95
CA ILE A 194 -1.57 5.07 2.79
C ILE A 194 -3.08 4.83 2.64
N GLY A 195 -3.61 4.95 1.42
CA GLY A 195 -5.04 4.72 1.16
C GLY A 195 -5.43 3.28 1.50
N GLY A 196 -6.58 3.09 2.16
CA GLY A 196 -7.00 1.79 2.70
C GLY A 196 -7.28 0.68 1.67
N THR A 197 -7.42 1.06 0.40
CA THR A 197 -7.55 0.19 -0.77
C THR A 197 -6.20 -0.31 -1.31
N ASN A 198 -5.07 0.22 -0.83
CA ASN A 198 -3.74 -0.23 -1.25
C ASN A 198 -3.31 -1.41 -0.37
N GLY A 199 -2.83 -2.48 -1.01
CA GLY A 199 -2.23 -3.57 -0.27
C GLY A 199 -0.80 -3.28 0.19
N ILE A 200 -0.46 -3.78 1.37
CA ILE A 200 0.79 -3.53 2.10
C ILE A 200 1.35 -4.83 2.64
N HIS A 201 2.68 -4.93 2.57
CA HIS A 201 3.48 -5.86 3.36
C HIS A 201 4.37 -5.05 4.31
N MET A 202 4.25 -5.32 5.60
CA MET A 202 5.11 -4.79 6.65
C MET A 202 5.84 -5.94 7.33
N LYS A 203 7.16 -5.85 7.35
CA LYS A 203 8.03 -6.82 7.99
C LYS A 203 8.96 -6.14 8.98
N VAL A 204 9.08 -6.70 10.18
CA VAL A 204 9.95 -6.16 11.23
C VAL A 204 10.70 -7.29 11.92
N ALA A 205 12.00 -7.10 12.11
CA ALA A 205 12.85 -7.99 12.90
C ALA A 205 12.93 -7.46 14.33
N VAL A 206 12.25 -8.12 15.27
CA VAL A 206 11.93 -7.60 16.61
C VAL A 206 12.56 -8.48 17.70
N TYR A 207 13.19 -7.84 18.68
CA TYR A 207 13.47 -8.42 19.99
C TYR A 207 12.37 -8.00 20.97
N GLN A 208 11.68 -8.99 21.53
CA GLN A 208 10.60 -8.76 22.49
C GLN A 208 11.20 -8.51 23.88
N LYS A 209 10.71 -7.47 24.57
CA LYS A 209 11.23 -7.00 25.86
C LYS A 209 10.16 -7.10 26.94
N LYS A 210 10.49 -7.76 28.06
CA LYS A 210 9.61 -7.78 29.24
C LYS A 210 10.05 -6.74 30.25
N ASP A 211 9.39 -5.60 30.20
CA ASP A 211 9.63 -4.54 31.19
C ASP A 211 8.55 -4.49 32.30
N SER A 212 7.53 -5.35 32.21
CA SER A 212 6.41 -5.36 33.16
C SER A 212 5.90 -6.76 33.48
N ASN A 213 5.38 -6.96 34.69
CA ASN A 213 4.59 -8.16 35.03
C ASN A 213 3.09 -7.97 34.76
N GLN A 214 2.64 -6.75 34.44
CA GLN A 214 1.23 -6.42 34.19
C GLN A 214 0.79 -6.65 32.73
N GLY A 215 1.72 -7.05 31.88
CA GLY A 215 1.49 -7.36 30.48
C GLY A 215 2.22 -6.43 29.53
N TRP A 216 2.53 -6.91 28.34
CA TRP A 216 3.30 -6.20 27.32
C TRP A 216 2.51 -6.35 26.04
N GLY A 217 2.27 -5.22 25.39
CA GLY A 217 1.60 -5.14 24.12
C GLY A 217 2.58 -4.49 23.17
N ASP A 218 3.44 -5.30 22.56
CA ASP A 218 4.38 -4.83 21.58
C ASP A 218 4.01 -5.50 20.25
N ALA A 219 3.73 -4.66 19.26
CA ALA A 219 3.18 -5.12 18.00
C ALA A 219 3.72 -4.30 16.83
N ILE A 220 3.67 -4.91 15.66
CA ILE A 220 3.60 -4.16 14.42
C ILE A 220 2.13 -3.98 14.07
N ALA A 221 1.76 -2.84 13.51
CA ALA A 221 0.37 -2.54 13.27
C ALA A 221 0.13 -1.64 12.08
N LEU A 222 -1.10 -1.72 11.56
CA LEU A 222 -1.71 -0.73 10.70
C LEU A 222 -2.69 0.08 11.54
N VAL A 223 -2.43 1.38 11.69
CA VAL A 223 -3.28 2.27 12.49
C VAL A 223 -3.99 3.27 11.59
N ASN A 224 -5.26 3.58 11.85
CA ASN A 224 -6.06 4.45 10.96
C ASN A 224 -5.77 5.95 11.15
N SER A 225 -5.13 6.37 12.24
CA SER A 225 -4.81 7.78 12.50
C SER A 225 -3.60 7.97 13.41
N LYS A 226 -2.85 9.06 13.15
CA LYS A 226 -1.79 9.58 14.02
C LYS A 226 -2.30 10.48 15.14
N SER A 227 -3.51 11.02 14.99
CA SER A 227 -4.15 11.82 16.01
C SER A 227 -4.96 10.89 16.91
N LEU A 228 -4.49 10.73 18.14
CA LEU A 228 -5.10 9.90 19.17
C LEU A 228 -5.78 10.79 20.21
N SER A 229 -7.10 10.73 20.36
CA SER A 229 -7.81 11.28 21.54
C SER A 229 -7.96 10.26 22.69
N HIS A 230 -7.56 9.01 22.44
CA HIS A 230 -7.38 7.90 23.36
C HIS A 230 -6.28 6.99 22.80
N TYR A 231 -5.63 6.19 23.64
CA TYR A 231 -4.61 5.25 23.18
C TYR A 231 -5.15 4.11 22.29
N ARG A 232 -6.48 4.03 22.11
CA ARG A 232 -7.20 3.04 21.28
C ARG A 232 -8.28 3.69 20.40
N ASP A 233 -8.08 4.91 19.95
CA ASP A 233 -9.12 5.72 19.30
C ASP A 233 -9.41 5.40 17.83
N THR A 234 -8.75 4.40 17.29
CA THR A 234 -8.72 4.19 15.86
C THR A 234 -8.96 2.73 15.53
N LYS A 235 -9.39 2.48 14.30
CA LYS A 235 -9.22 1.16 13.69
C LYS A 235 -7.72 0.80 13.75
N ILE A 236 -7.41 -0.38 14.29
CA ILE A 236 -6.05 -0.91 14.39
C ILE A 236 -6.10 -2.39 14.01
N LEU A 237 -5.16 -2.82 13.18
CA LEU A 237 -4.81 -4.23 12.98
C LEU A 237 -3.41 -4.43 13.53
N GLU A 238 -3.24 -5.30 14.53
CA GLU A 238 -1.96 -5.50 15.22
C GLU A 238 -1.54 -6.97 15.19
N LEU A 239 -0.28 -7.21 14.78
CA LEU A 239 0.42 -8.48 14.92
C LEU A 239 1.44 -8.34 16.03
N GLY A 240 1.20 -9.04 17.14
CA GLY A 240 1.92 -8.76 18.38
C GLY A 240 2.15 -9.98 19.26
N ALA A 241 2.95 -9.73 20.29
CA ALA A 241 3.06 -10.59 21.46
C ALA A 241 2.33 -9.94 22.62
N TYR A 242 1.59 -10.75 23.37
CA TYR A 242 0.68 -10.31 24.42
C TYR A 242 0.87 -11.18 25.67
N PRO A 243 0.26 -10.82 26.80
CA PRO A 243 0.28 -11.66 27.98
C PRO A 243 -0.30 -13.04 27.68
N SER A 244 0.55 -14.06 27.74
CA SER A 244 0.21 -15.48 27.48
C SER A 244 -0.30 -15.78 26.06
N LYS A 245 -0.25 -14.83 25.13
CA LYS A 245 -0.81 -14.94 23.78
C LYS A 245 0.13 -14.31 22.74
N LYS A 246 -0.06 -14.67 21.49
CA LYS A 246 0.58 -14.03 20.32
C LYS A 246 -0.34 -14.18 19.11
N GLY A 247 -0.26 -13.25 18.17
CA GLY A 247 -1.03 -13.29 16.93
C GLY A 247 -1.70 -11.96 16.61
N LEU A 248 -2.81 -12.05 15.88
CA LEU A 248 -3.55 -10.90 15.42
C LEU A 248 -4.65 -10.47 16.40
N LYS A 249 -4.69 -9.16 16.64
CA LYS A 249 -5.82 -8.49 17.25
C LYS A 249 -6.24 -7.32 16.38
N TYR A 250 -7.45 -6.86 16.62
CA TYR A 250 -7.93 -5.63 16.01
C TYR A 250 -8.71 -4.78 17.00
N SER A 251 -8.89 -3.52 16.65
CA SER A 251 -9.83 -2.64 17.33
C SER A 251 -10.57 -1.79 16.31
N LEU A 252 -11.73 -1.28 16.75
CA LEU A 252 -12.54 -0.33 15.99
C LEU A 252 -12.52 1.02 16.71
N SER A 253 -13.34 1.95 16.25
CA SER A 253 -13.52 3.28 16.87
C SER A 253 -14.20 3.25 18.25
N ASP A 254 -14.35 2.07 18.87
CA ASP A 254 -15.01 1.87 20.15
C ASP A 254 -14.04 1.58 21.32
N HIS A 255 -12.74 1.69 21.06
CA HIS A 255 -11.66 1.54 22.06
C HIS A 255 -11.50 0.13 22.63
N VAL A 256 -12.15 -0.86 22.01
CA VAL A 256 -12.08 -2.26 22.42
C VAL A 256 -11.14 -3.03 21.51
N VAL A 257 -10.13 -3.65 22.13
CA VAL A 257 -9.24 -4.60 21.46
C VAL A 257 -9.88 -5.99 21.49
N ARG A 258 -9.93 -6.62 20.34
CA ARG A 258 -10.53 -7.93 20.10
C ARG A 258 -9.47 -8.87 19.56
N ASP A 259 -9.50 -10.10 20.04
CA ASP A 259 -8.71 -11.16 19.42
C ASP A 259 -9.32 -11.48 18.05
N LEU A 260 -8.52 -11.41 16.99
CA LEU A 260 -8.91 -11.89 15.66
C LEU A 260 -8.53 -13.37 15.56
N ASP A 261 -7.24 -13.64 15.67
CA ASP A 261 -6.68 -14.97 15.74
C ASP A 261 -5.43 -14.95 16.61
N VAL A 262 -5.50 -15.60 17.76
CA VAL A 262 -4.41 -15.63 18.74
C VAL A 262 -4.15 -17.06 19.19
N SER A 263 -2.87 -17.40 19.30
CA SER A 263 -2.42 -18.67 19.87
C SER A 263 -1.94 -18.49 21.29
N SER A 264 -2.12 -19.51 22.12
CA SER A 264 -1.57 -19.54 23.47
C SER A 264 -0.04 -19.66 23.45
N GLY A 265 0.60 -19.17 24.50
CA GLY A 265 2.03 -19.26 24.68
C GLY A 265 2.76 -17.99 24.26
N GLN A 266 3.68 -17.61 25.13
CA GLN A 266 4.47 -16.39 25.05
C GLN A 266 5.69 -16.57 24.14
N LEU A 267 6.10 -15.50 23.45
CA LEU A 267 7.40 -15.46 22.77
C LEU A 267 8.53 -15.38 23.81
N THR A 268 9.64 -16.06 23.54
CA THR A 268 10.87 -15.95 24.33
C THR A 268 11.39 -14.52 24.28
N LEU A 269 12.01 -14.05 25.35
CA LEU A 269 12.34 -12.65 25.55
C LEU A 269 13.81 -12.34 25.36
N ASP A 270 14.09 -11.04 25.18
CA ASP A 270 15.36 -10.33 25.44
C ASP A 270 16.58 -10.77 24.61
N SER A 271 16.56 -11.94 23.98
CA SER A 271 17.69 -12.47 23.22
C SER A 271 17.30 -13.21 21.95
N GLN A 272 16.01 -13.46 21.74
CA GLN A 272 15.51 -14.13 20.54
C GLN A 272 15.00 -13.09 19.55
N LEU A 273 15.56 -13.13 18.34
CA LEU A 273 15.08 -12.34 17.23
C LEU A 273 13.86 -13.02 16.61
N TYR A 274 12.79 -12.25 16.45
CA TYR A 274 11.56 -12.67 15.77
C TYR A 274 11.35 -11.86 14.50
N TYR A 275 10.76 -12.50 13.50
CA TYR A 275 10.34 -11.84 12.27
C TYR A 275 8.82 -11.79 12.26
N PHE A 276 8.30 -10.58 12.35
CA PHE A 276 6.88 -10.29 12.23
C PHE A 276 6.62 -9.90 10.78
N ASP A 277 5.79 -10.65 10.07
CA ASP A 277 5.39 -10.36 8.69
C ASP A 277 3.86 -10.15 8.69
N LEU A 278 3.38 -8.96 8.32
CA LEU A 278 1.97 -8.57 8.24
C LEU A 278 1.65 -8.08 6.83
N TYR A 279 0.68 -8.73 6.20
CA TYR A 279 0.16 -8.41 4.88
C TYR A 279 -1.30 -8.00 5.04
N TYR A 280 -1.70 -6.93 4.37
CA TYR A 280 -3.08 -6.47 4.34
C TYR A 280 -3.42 -5.96 2.94
N ASP A 281 -4.56 -6.35 2.40
CA ASP A 281 -5.09 -5.85 1.13
C ASP A 281 -6.61 -5.79 1.18
N ASN A 282 -7.15 -4.59 1.44
CA ASN A 282 -8.59 -4.29 1.46
C ASN A 282 -9.45 -5.32 2.23
N GLY A 283 -9.03 -5.70 3.43
CA GLY A 283 -9.73 -6.66 4.28
C GLY A 283 -9.14 -8.06 4.23
N TYR A 284 -8.38 -8.43 3.18
CA TYR A 284 -7.58 -9.64 3.22
C TYR A 284 -6.36 -9.45 4.12
N VAL A 285 -6.11 -10.40 5.03
CA VAL A 285 -4.94 -10.39 5.92
C VAL A 285 -4.17 -11.70 5.82
N LYS A 286 -2.85 -11.59 5.80
CA LYS A 286 -1.93 -12.70 6.03
C LYS A 286 -0.91 -12.26 7.07
N ALA A 287 -0.61 -13.09 8.05
CA ALA A 287 0.33 -12.75 9.11
C ALA A 287 1.15 -13.96 9.54
N THR A 288 2.44 -13.74 9.79
CA THR A 288 3.31 -14.78 10.38
C THR A 288 4.25 -14.20 11.43
N ILE A 289 4.55 -15.01 12.44
CA ILE A 289 5.64 -14.74 13.40
C ILE A 289 6.62 -15.92 13.34
N ARG A 290 7.88 -15.62 13.05
CA ARG A 290 8.94 -16.63 12.93
C ARG A 290 10.09 -16.39 13.90
N ALA A 291 10.73 -17.46 14.35
CA ALA A 291 12.06 -17.41 14.96
C ALA A 291 13.03 -18.21 14.07
N GLY A 292 13.97 -17.51 13.42
CA GLY A 292 14.77 -18.11 12.36
C GLY A 292 13.87 -18.65 11.23
N SER A 293 14.01 -19.95 10.91
CA SER A 293 13.21 -20.61 9.88
C SER A 293 11.89 -21.20 10.40
N SER A 294 11.63 -21.20 11.71
CA SER A 294 10.45 -21.82 12.30
C SER A 294 9.28 -20.83 12.40
N SER A 295 8.12 -21.22 11.87
CA SER A 295 6.87 -20.50 12.08
C SER A 295 6.27 -20.86 13.45
N ILE A 296 5.96 -19.82 14.23
CA ILE A 296 5.41 -19.91 15.58
C ILE A 296 3.94 -19.45 15.59
N TYR A 297 3.57 -18.65 14.59
CA TYR A 297 2.22 -18.19 14.35
C TYR A 297 2.04 -17.98 12.84
N SER A 298 0.87 -18.35 12.32
CA SER A 298 0.47 -18.10 10.94
C SER A 298 -1.04 -17.98 10.89
N TYR A 299 -1.52 -16.98 10.16
CA TYR A 299 -2.94 -16.78 9.89
C TYR A 299 -3.11 -16.14 8.52
N GLU A 300 -4.20 -16.50 7.84
CA GLU A 300 -4.53 -16.00 6.51
C GLU A 300 -6.05 -16.09 6.32
N ALA A 301 -6.71 -14.96 6.13
CA ALA A 301 -8.17 -14.88 5.97
C ALA A 301 -8.61 -13.54 5.35
N ASP A 302 -9.83 -13.52 4.82
CA ASP A 302 -10.56 -12.28 4.58
C ASP A 302 -11.25 -11.88 5.91
N ILE A 303 -11.01 -10.65 6.33
CA ILE A 303 -11.55 -10.04 7.56
C ILE A 303 -12.30 -8.73 7.27
N SER A 304 -12.79 -8.57 6.04
CA SER A 304 -13.47 -7.35 5.59
C SER A 304 -14.77 -7.05 6.35
N ASP A 305 -15.39 -8.06 6.96
CA ASP A 305 -16.55 -7.88 7.84
C ASP A 305 -16.18 -7.41 9.25
N GLU A 306 -14.94 -7.66 9.71
CA GLU A 306 -14.44 -7.10 10.97
C GLU A 306 -13.76 -5.74 10.81
N LEU A 307 -12.92 -5.56 9.77
CA LEU A 307 -12.04 -4.40 9.67
C LEU A 307 -11.69 -4.00 8.22
N THR A 308 -11.97 -2.74 7.91
CA THR A 308 -11.48 -2.06 6.70
C THR A 308 -10.92 -0.68 7.05
N PHE A 309 -9.93 -0.22 6.29
CA PHE A 309 -9.35 1.12 6.47
C PHE A 309 -9.81 2.06 5.36
N ASP A 310 -9.96 3.35 5.70
CA ASP A 310 -10.01 4.41 4.68
C ASP A 310 -8.58 4.91 4.39
N THR A 311 -7.76 4.97 5.43
CA THR A 311 -6.34 5.30 5.37
C THR A 311 -5.64 4.63 6.54
N PHE A 312 -4.44 4.12 6.34
CA PHE A 312 -3.66 3.53 7.43
C PHE A 312 -2.20 3.99 7.43
N TYR A 313 -1.54 3.75 8.55
CA TYR A 313 -0.13 4.03 8.79
C TYR A 313 0.54 2.77 9.36
N PRO A 314 1.62 2.26 8.74
CA PRO A 314 2.39 1.19 9.33
C PRO A 314 3.17 1.71 10.54
N ALA A 315 3.12 0.98 11.64
CA ALA A 315 3.67 1.41 12.91
C ALA A 315 4.32 0.24 13.64
N VAL A 316 5.45 0.52 14.29
CA VAL A 316 5.92 -0.28 15.43
C VAL A 316 5.34 0.38 16.68
N MET A 317 4.55 -0.35 17.47
CA MET A 317 3.78 0.21 18.57
C MET A 317 3.98 -0.53 19.89
N ILE A 318 3.99 0.25 20.97
CA ILE A 318 4.01 -0.22 22.36
C ILE A 318 2.74 0.31 23.01
N TYR A 319 1.91 -0.59 23.53
CA TYR A 319 0.62 -0.27 24.12
C TYR A 319 0.43 -0.90 25.51
N ASP A 320 -0.63 -0.48 26.21
CA ASP A 320 -0.95 -0.92 27.57
C ASP A 320 0.29 -0.81 28.49
N ALA A 321 0.55 -1.84 29.31
CA ALA A 321 1.70 -1.91 30.19
C ALA A 321 2.99 -2.35 29.48
N GLY A 322 3.01 -2.36 28.13
CA GLY A 322 4.24 -2.45 27.35
C GLY A 322 5.16 -1.27 27.68
N GLY A 323 6.41 -1.59 27.97
CA GLY A 323 7.44 -0.59 28.28
C GLY A 323 8.34 -0.29 27.10
N HIS A 324 8.57 -1.27 26.21
CA HIS A 324 9.71 -1.24 25.33
C HIS A 324 9.60 -2.26 24.19
N ILE A 325 9.87 -1.83 22.97
CA ILE A 325 10.11 -2.70 21.81
C ILE A 325 11.48 -2.39 21.20
N GLN A 326 12.21 -3.43 20.81
CA GLN A 326 13.50 -3.33 20.15
C GLN A 326 13.42 -3.98 18.77
N PHE A 327 13.95 -3.34 17.72
CA PHE A 327 13.93 -3.90 16.37
C PHE A 327 15.19 -3.59 15.57
N GLU A 328 15.71 -4.58 14.84
CA GLU A 328 16.90 -4.44 13.99
C GLU A 328 16.58 -3.75 12.66
N SER A 329 15.41 -4.06 12.10
CA SER A 329 15.02 -3.59 10.78
C SER A 329 13.52 -3.52 10.62
N ILE A 330 13.09 -2.64 9.74
CA ILE A 330 11.73 -2.56 9.22
C ILE A 330 11.78 -2.47 7.70
N GLU A 331 10.86 -3.17 7.06
CA GLU A 331 10.63 -3.13 5.63
C GLU A 331 9.13 -2.96 5.42
N VAL A 332 8.76 -1.98 4.59
CA VAL A 332 7.38 -1.74 4.18
C VAL A 332 7.38 -1.63 2.67
N GLU A 333 6.55 -2.43 2.02
CA GLU A 333 6.44 -2.45 0.57
C GLU A 333 4.99 -2.67 0.12
N PRO A 334 4.66 -2.27 -1.12
CA PRO A 334 3.40 -2.65 -1.72
C PRO A 334 3.26 -4.15 -1.88
N TRP A 335 2.05 -4.62 -1.61
CA TRP A 335 1.67 -6.01 -1.76
C TRP A 335 0.25 -6.09 -2.34
N THR A 336 -0.08 -7.19 -2.99
CA THR A 336 -1.44 -7.45 -3.45
C THR A 336 -1.72 -8.92 -3.31
N HIS A 337 -2.91 -9.22 -2.82
CA HIS A 337 -3.40 -10.57 -2.74
C HIS A 337 -3.65 -11.13 -4.14
N GLU A 338 -3.00 -12.25 -4.49
CA GLU A 338 -3.30 -12.96 -5.72
C GLU A 338 -4.65 -13.67 -5.57
N VAL A 339 -5.70 -13.11 -6.19
CA VAL A 339 -7.00 -13.78 -6.29
C VAL A 339 -6.85 -14.94 -7.28
N GLU A 340 -6.98 -16.19 -6.82
CA GLU A 340 -7.09 -17.33 -7.73
C GLU A 340 -8.35 -17.15 -8.60
N ASN A 341 -8.15 -16.79 -9.87
CA ASN A 341 -9.19 -16.86 -10.88
C ASN A 341 -9.50 -18.34 -11.12
N ASN A 342 -10.51 -18.86 -10.43
CA ASN A 342 -11.13 -20.11 -10.81
C ASN A 342 -11.83 -19.91 -12.16
N GLU A 343 -11.15 -20.27 -13.25
CA GLU A 343 -11.75 -20.46 -14.57
C GLU A 343 -12.67 -21.70 -14.62
#